data_AF-A0A9D6QZK4-F1
#
_entry.id   AF-A0A9D6QZK4-F1
#
_cell.length_a   1.000
_cell.length_b   1.000
_cell.length_c   1.000
_cell.angle_alpha   90.00
_cell.angle_beta   90.00
_cell.angle_gamma   90.00
#
_symmetry.space_group_name_H-M   'P 1'
#
loop_
_entity.id
_entity.type
_entity.pdbx_description
1 polymer ?
#
loop_
_entity_poly.entity_id
_entity_poly.type
_entity_poly.pdbx_seq_one_letter_code
_entity_poly.pdbx_strand_id
1 'polypeptide(L)'
;SIFSSLPGMKGLMPYWYNFALMFEALFILTTVDAGTRVARFILQELGGYAYKPLAKTNWMPGAIFTSLMVVGAWAYLISSGSVSTIWPMFGVANQLLAALAFCVGTTVIIKMGRLKYVWVTLLPMLFMFITTFTAAWKLFWIFSDKAGKAANPADVFTFQLDAALVAMMAALAIVTIADSVYKWHGYLMGKREVVSSEVVEWAKDPFENIIGAARSGIKDGSTKHDHYLYGKEK
;
A
#
# COMPACT_ATOMS: atom_id res chain seq x y z
N SER A 1 29.31 -18.19 1.24
CA SER A 1 28.12 -17.44 1.69
C SER A 1 28.34 -17.03 3.13
N ILE A 2 27.97 -15.81 3.57
CA ILE A 2 28.23 -15.33 4.95
C ILE A 2 27.66 -16.31 6.00
N PHE A 3 26.59 -17.02 5.62
CA PHE A 3 25.90 -18.04 6.41
C PHE A 3 26.62 -19.39 6.55
N SER A 4 27.57 -19.73 5.66
CA SER A 4 28.34 -20.98 5.75
C SER A 4 29.51 -20.92 6.74
N SER A 5 29.80 -19.72 7.25
CA SER A 5 30.87 -19.44 8.23
C SER A 5 30.40 -19.57 9.68
N LEU A 6 29.10 -19.73 9.91
CA LEU A 6 28.52 -19.96 11.25
C LEU A 6 28.56 -21.46 11.60
N PRO A 7 29.02 -21.83 12.82
CA PRO A 7 29.10 -23.22 13.23
C PRO A 7 27.71 -23.87 13.24
N GLY A 8 27.57 -25.05 12.62
CA GLY A 8 26.31 -25.80 12.52
C GLY A 8 25.42 -25.45 11.30
N MET A 9 25.67 -24.36 10.59
CA MET A 9 24.81 -23.93 9.46
C MET A 9 25.07 -24.65 8.14
N LYS A 10 26.20 -25.35 7.96
CA LYS A 10 26.52 -26.04 6.69
C LYS A 10 25.48 -27.09 6.29
N GLY A 11 24.88 -27.80 7.25
CA GLY A 11 23.83 -28.80 6.99
C GLY A 11 22.43 -28.20 6.80
N LEU A 12 22.20 -26.97 7.28
CA LEU A 12 20.92 -26.25 7.17
C LEU A 12 20.85 -25.34 5.94
N MET A 13 21.99 -25.05 5.29
CA MET A 13 22.04 -24.24 4.07
C MET A 13 21.07 -24.71 2.97
N PRO A 14 20.91 -26.02 2.66
CA PRO A 14 19.95 -26.47 1.64
C PRO A 14 18.49 -26.16 2.02
N TYR A 15 18.13 -26.33 3.29
CA TYR A 15 16.79 -25.97 3.80
C TYR A 15 16.58 -24.46 3.76
N TRP A 16 17.60 -23.68 4.11
CA TRP A 16 17.56 -22.23 4.04
C TRP A 16 17.38 -21.72 2.61
N TYR A 17 18.07 -22.30 1.63
CA TYR A 17 17.88 -21.97 0.21
C TYR A 17 16.46 -22.29 -0.26
N ASN A 18 15.94 -23.48 0.06
CA ASN A 18 14.55 -23.84 -0.30
C ASN A 18 13.53 -22.91 0.37
N PHE A 19 13.74 -22.58 1.64
CA PHE A 19 12.89 -21.63 2.37
C PHE A 19 12.93 -20.24 1.73
N ALA A 20 14.12 -19.71 1.42
CA ALA A 20 14.26 -18.39 0.81
C ALA A 20 13.57 -18.32 -0.56
N LEU A 21 13.74 -19.34 -1.41
CA LEU A 21 13.08 -19.42 -2.71
C LEU A 21 11.55 -19.51 -2.59
N MET A 22 11.03 -20.32 -1.66
CA MET A 22 9.58 -20.42 -1.42
C MET A 22 9.00 -19.12 -0.86
N PHE A 23 9.70 -18.48 0.08
CA PHE A 23 9.31 -17.21 0.66
C PHE A 23 9.27 -16.09 -0.38
N GLU A 24 10.32 -15.99 -1.20
CA GLU A 24 10.38 -15.03 -2.31
C GLU A 24 9.25 -15.27 -3.31
N ALA A 25 9.01 -16.52 -3.72
CA ALA A 25 7.95 -16.88 -4.63
C ALA A 25 6.55 -16.54 -4.06
N LEU A 26 6.29 -16.85 -2.78
CA LEU A 26 5.03 -16.53 -2.12
C LEU A 26 4.81 -15.02 -2.03
N PHE A 27 5.86 -14.27 -1.74
CA PHE A 27 5.82 -12.82 -1.66
C PHE A 27 5.51 -12.17 -3.02
N ILE A 28 6.17 -12.64 -4.09
CA ILE A 28 5.88 -12.21 -5.47
C ILE A 28 4.44 -12.59 -5.84
N LEU A 29 4.00 -13.83 -5.55
CA LEU A 29 2.65 -14.29 -5.86
C LEU A 29 1.58 -13.44 -5.17
N THR A 30 1.77 -13.11 -3.90
CA THR A 30 0.86 -12.26 -3.14
C THR A 30 0.77 -10.86 -3.74
N THR A 31 1.93 -10.30 -4.10
CA THR A 31 2.01 -8.97 -4.74
C THR A 31 1.32 -8.97 -6.09
N VAL A 32 1.59 -9.96 -6.94
CA VAL A 32 1.02 -10.06 -8.29
C VAL A 32 -0.50 -10.31 -8.23
N ASP A 33 -0.98 -11.14 -7.29
CA ASP A 33 -2.42 -11.34 -7.07
C ASP A 33 -3.13 -10.03 -6.68
N ALA A 34 -2.62 -9.36 -5.64
CA ALA A 34 -3.17 -8.09 -5.18
C ALA A 34 -3.08 -7.01 -6.27
N GLY A 35 -1.94 -6.93 -6.96
CA GLY A 35 -1.68 -5.99 -8.04
C GLY A 35 -2.62 -6.18 -9.23
N THR A 36 -2.84 -7.43 -9.67
CA THR A 36 -3.77 -7.75 -10.76
C THR A 36 -5.20 -7.37 -10.41
N ARG A 37 -5.61 -7.61 -9.15
CA ARG A 37 -6.93 -7.22 -8.65
C ARG A 37 -7.12 -5.71 -8.70
N VAL A 38 -6.16 -4.95 -8.17
CA VAL A 38 -6.20 -3.48 -8.15
C VAL A 38 -6.11 -2.90 -9.56
N ALA A 39 -5.23 -3.40 -10.42
CA ALA A 39 -5.09 -2.97 -11.80
C ALA A 39 -6.39 -3.15 -12.60
N ARG A 40 -7.11 -4.25 -12.38
CA ARG A 40 -8.44 -4.47 -12.97
C ARG A 40 -9.42 -3.38 -12.54
N PHE A 41 -9.46 -3.03 -11.25
CA PHE A 41 -10.34 -1.98 -10.75
C PHE A 41 -9.99 -0.61 -11.31
N ILE A 42 -8.71 -0.26 -11.35
CA ILE A 42 -8.24 1.00 -11.95
C ILE A 42 -8.59 1.06 -13.44
N LEU A 43 -8.38 -0.02 -14.19
CA LEU A 43 -8.69 -0.07 -15.62
C LEU A 43 -10.20 0.05 -15.88
N GLN A 44 -11.04 -0.56 -15.03
CA GLN A 44 -12.49 -0.41 -15.09
C GLN A 44 -12.94 1.02 -14.78
N GLU A 45 -12.34 1.65 -13.77
CA GLU A 45 -12.64 3.02 -13.38
C GLU A 45 -12.26 4.01 -14.49
N LEU A 46 -11.05 3.88 -15.05
CA LEU A 46 -10.59 4.68 -16.18
C LEU A 46 -11.42 4.44 -17.44
N GLY A 47 -11.71 3.17 -17.76
CA GLY A 47 -12.59 2.80 -18.88
C GLY A 47 -14.03 3.29 -18.70
N GLY A 48 -14.47 3.46 -17.45
CA GLY A 48 -15.77 4.02 -17.08
C GLY A 48 -15.98 5.46 -17.54
N TYR A 49 -14.91 6.26 -17.65
CA TYR A 49 -14.97 7.62 -18.19
C TYR A 49 -15.24 7.64 -19.69
N ALA A 50 -14.74 6.65 -20.45
CA ALA A 50 -15.01 6.51 -21.88
C ALA A 50 -16.35 5.80 -22.15
N TYR A 51 -16.71 4.81 -21.34
CA TYR A 51 -17.92 4.01 -21.51
C TYR A 51 -18.56 3.68 -20.14
N LYS A 52 -19.67 4.36 -19.83
CA LYS A 52 -20.34 4.28 -18.50
C LYS A 52 -20.62 2.85 -17.99
N PRO A 53 -20.97 1.84 -18.81
CA PRO A 53 -21.15 0.47 -18.32
C PRO A 53 -19.87 -0.20 -17.80
N LEU A 54 -18.68 0.22 -18.24
CA LEU A 54 -17.39 -0.31 -17.75
C LEU A 54 -17.09 0.10 -16.30
N ALA A 55 -17.71 1.19 -15.81
CA ALA A 55 -17.59 1.60 -14.41
C ALA A 55 -18.32 0.65 -13.43
N LYS A 56 -19.23 -0.20 -13.93
CA LYS A 56 -19.94 -1.17 -13.09
C LYS A 56 -19.04 -2.39 -12.88
N THR A 57 -18.42 -2.48 -11.71
CA THR A 57 -17.54 -3.59 -11.30
C THR A 57 -18.21 -4.97 -11.38
N ASN A 58 -19.54 -5.03 -11.29
CA ASN A 58 -20.34 -6.26 -11.35
C ASN A 58 -20.77 -6.67 -12.78
N TRP A 59 -20.36 -5.92 -13.81
CA TRP A 59 -20.66 -6.26 -15.21
C TRP A 59 -19.66 -7.30 -15.73
N MET A 60 -20.08 -8.56 -15.78
CA MET A 60 -19.24 -9.72 -16.13
C MET A 60 -18.42 -9.55 -17.43
N PRO A 61 -18.98 -9.06 -18.55
CA PRO A 61 -18.20 -8.85 -19.78
C PRO A 61 -17.09 -7.82 -19.62
N GLY A 62 -17.38 -6.70 -18.94
CA GLY A 62 -16.37 -5.68 -18.63
C GLY A 62 -15.29 -6.20 -17.68
N ALA A 63 -15.66 -7.04 -16.72
CA ALA A 63 -14.71 -7.68 -15.80
C ALA A 63 -13.79 -8.68 -16.49
N ILE A 64 -14.31 -9.50 -17.39
CA ILE A 64 -13.49 -10.46 -18.15
C ILE A 64 -12.54 -9.68 -19.08
N PHE A 65 -13.04 -8.69 -19.81
CA PHE A 65 -12.23 -7.89 -20.73
C PHE A 65 -11.09 -7.17 -20.02
N THR A 66 -11.36 -6.42 -18.94
CA THR A 66 -10.30 -5.72 -18.21
C THR A 66 -9.32 -6.68 -17.54
N SER A 67 -9.78 -7.85 -17.07
CA SER A 67 -8.89 -8.89 -16.54
C SER A 67 -7.96 -9.45 -17.61
N LEU A 68 -8.48 -9.76 -18.80
CA LEU A 68 -7.67 -10.24 -19.93
C LEU A 68 -6.64 -9.21 -20.36
N MET A 69 -7.00 -7.92 -20.38
CA MET A 69 -6.04 -6.85 -20.69
C MET A 69 -4.93 -6.77 -19.64
N VAL A 70 -5.28 -6.84 -18.34
CA VAL A 70 -4.29 -6.79 -17.25
C VAL A 70 -3.37 -8.01 -17.29
N VAL A 71 -3.92 -9.22 -17.47
CA VAL A 71 -3.12 -10.46 -17.57
C VAL A 71 -2.27 -10.45 -18.84
N GLY A 72 -2.79 -9.95 -19.97
CA GLY A 72 -2.03 -9.77 -21.20
C GLY A 72 -0.87 -8.78 -21.04
N ALA A 73 -1.08 -7.68 -20.31
CA ALA A 73 -0.02 -6.73 -19.99
C ALA A 73 1.09 -7.38 -19.14
N TRP A 74 0.72 -8.18 -18.14
CA TRP A 74 1.69 -8.98 -17.38
C TRP A 74 2.45 -9.97 -18.27
N ALA A 75 1.76 -10.70 -19.15
CA ALA A 75 2.39 -11.64 -20.07
C ALA A 75 3.39 -10.95 -21.01
N TYR A 76 3.06 -9.76 -21.49
CA TYR A 76 3.96 -8.94 -22.29
C TYR A 76 5.21 -8.49 -21.51
N LEU A 77 5.02 -8.02 -20.27
CA LEU A 77 6.12 -7.62 -19.40
C LEU A 77 7.02 -8.81 -19.00
N ILE A 78 6.47 -10.01 -18.81
CA ILE A 78 7.25 -11.22 -18.54
C ILE A 78 8.05 -11.65 -19.78
N SER A 79 7.45 -11.56 -20.97
CA SER A 79 8.11 -11.95 -22.22
C SER A 79 9.24 -11.00 -22.62
N SER A 80 9.19 -9.73 -22.20
CA SER A 80 10.14 -8.70 -22.60
C SER A 80 11.03 -8.18 -21.47
N GLY A 81 10.66 -8.42 -20.21
CA GLY A 81 11.32 -7.89 -19.02
C GLY A 81 12.41 -8.81 -18.49
N SER A 82 13.61 -8.26 -18.31
CA SER A 82 14.65 -8.91 -17.51
C SER A 82 14.33 -8.78 -16.02
N VAL A 83 14.49 -9.85 -15.23
CA VAL A 83 14.33 -9.84 -13.76
C VAL A 83 15.10 -8.68 -13.10
N SER A 84 16.21 -8.27 -13.72
CA SER A 84 17.06 -7.16 -13.27
C SER A 84 16.41 -5.77 -13.32
N THR A 85 15.33 -5.56 -14.09
CA THR A 85 14.61 -4.27 -14.16
C THR A 85 13.37 -4.24 -13.27
N ILE A 86 12.69 -5.37 -13.12
CA ILE A 86 11.47 -5.51 -12.31
C ILE A 86 11.78 -5.29 -10.82
N TRP A 87 12.87 -5.87 -10.32
CA TRP A 87 13.17 -5.85 -8.89
C TRP A 87 13.43 -4.44 -8.33
N PRO A 88 14.24 -3.58 -8.97
CA PRO A 88 14.37 -2.19 -8.55
C PRO A 88 13.05 -1.41 -8.58
N MET A 89 12.23 -1.59 -9.62
CA MET A 89 10.93 -0.90 -9.73
C MET A 89 9.97 -1.30 -8.61
N PHE A 90 9.94 -2.59 -8.29
CA PHE A 90 9.17 -3.11 -7.17
C PHE A 90 9.60 -2.48 -5.84
N GLY A 91 10.91 -2.34 -5.62
CA GLY A 91 11.45 -1.65 -4.45
C GLY A 91 10.99 -0.19 -4.33
N VAL A 92 11.03 0.57 -5.44
CA VAL A 92 10.56 1.97 -5.47
C VAL A 92 9.06 2.07 -5.20
N ALA A 93 8.25 1.15 -5.75
CA ALA A 93 6.81 1.13 -5.50
C ALA A 93 6.48 0.93 -4.02
N ASN A 94 7.19 0.03 -3.34
CA ASN A 94 6.99 -0.20 -1.90
C ASN A 94 7.42 0.99 -1.06
N GLN A 95 8.50 1.67 -1.44
CA GLN A 95 8.95 2.88 -0.75
C GLN A 95 7.91 4.00 -0.88
N LEU A 96 7.30 4.15 -2.06
CA LEU A 96 6.22 5.10 -2.28
C LEU A 96 4.97 4.77 -1.46
N LEU A 97 4.58 3.50 -1.39
CA LEU A 97 3.45 3.05 -0.58
C LEU A 97 3.68 3.32 0.92
N ALA A 98 4.89 3.06 1.41
CA ALA A 98 5.27 3.38 2.77
C ALA A 98 5.26 4.90 3.04
N ALA A 99 5.74 5.72 2.10
CA ALA A 99 5.67 7.18 2.20
C ALA A 99 4.22 7.68 2.28
N LEU A 100 3.33 7.13 1.45
CA LEU A 100 1.88 7.39 1.49
C LEU A 100 1.27 7.01 2.84
N ALA A 101 1.61 5.83 3.38
CA ALA A 101 1.12 5.39 4.68
C ALA A 101 1.53 6.35 5.81
N PHE A 102 2.79 6.79 5.84
CA PHE A 102 3.23 7.80 6.80
C PHE A 102 2.52 9.14 6.59
N CYS A 103 2.27 9.53 5.35
CA CYS A 103 1.58 10.78 5.03
C CYS A 103 0.12 10.79 5.52
N VAL A 104 -0.59 9.67 5.36
CA VAL A 104 -1.92 9.47 5.94
C VAL A 104 -1.83 9.48 7.47
N GLY A 105 -0.84 8.79 8.05
CA GLY A 105 -0.59 8.80 9.49
C GLY A 105 -0.38 10.20 10.06
N THR A 106 0.44 11.03 9.39
CA THR A 106 0.63 12.44 9.76
C THR A 106 -0.68 13.22 9.69
N THR A 107 -1.47 13.01 8.64
CA THR A 107 -2.78 13.65 8.48
C THR A 107 -3.74 13.28 9.61
N VAL A 108 -3.76 12.02 10.04
CA VAL A 108 -4.59 11.56 11.17
C VAL A 108 -4.15 12.22 12.48
N ILE A 109 -2.85 12.29 12.77
CA ILE A 109 -2.33 12.93 13.99
C ILE A 109 -2.70 14.42 14.04
N ILE A 110 -2.62 15.13 12.91
CA ILE A 110 -3.01 16.54 12.81
C ILE A 110 -4.51 16.68 13.11
N LYS A 111 -5.36 15.81 12.55
CA LYS A 111 -6.80 15.80 12.82
C LYS A 111 -7.13 15.47 14.28
N MET A 112 -6.33 14.67 14.97
CA MET A 112 -6.49 14.39 16.40
C MET A 112 -6.06 15.56 17.32
N GLY A 113 -5.57 16.69 16.77
CA GLY A 113 -5.06 17.82 17.54
C GLY A 113 -3.74 17.54 18.28
N ARG A 114 -3.11 16.39 18.02
CA ARG A 114 -1.89 15.92 18.70
C ARG A 114 -0.62 16.39 17.98
N LEU A 115 -0.52 17.69 17.70
CA LEU A 115 0.56 18.29 16.89
C LEU A 115 1.97 17.97 17.42
N LYS A 116 2.13 17.81 18.74
CA LYS A 116 3.41 17.43 19.36
C LYS A 116 3.96 16.08 18.84
N TYR A 117 3.10 15.15 18.42
CA TYR A 117 3.48 13.80 17.99
C TYR A 117 3.66 13.68 16.46
N VAL A 118 3.40 14.74 15.69
CA VAL A 118 3.51 14.74 14.22
C VAL A 118 4.90 14.28 13.75
N TRP A 119 5.96 14.69 14.47
CA TRP A 119 7.35 14.35 14.15
C TRP A 119 7.62 12.85 14.02
N VAL A 120 6.89 12.00 14.76
CA VAL A 120 7.06 10.53 14.74
C VAL A 120 6.74 9.95 13.37
N THR A 121 5.80 10.55 12.64
CA THR A 121 5.41 10.10 11.29
C THR A 121 6.09 10.93 10.20
N LEU A 122 6.30 12.23 10.45
CA LEU A 122 6.86 13.15 9.48
C LEU A 122 8.34 12.86 9.16
N LEU A 123 9.15 12.48 10.17
CA LEU A 123 10.57 12.20 9.95
C LEU A 123 10.80 10.93 9.10
N PRO A 124 10.18 9.77 9.41
CA PRO A 124 10.21 8.62 8.50
C PRO A 124 9.65 8.94 7.12
N MET A 125 8.56 9.72 7.03
CA MET A 125 7.99 10.12 5.76
C MET A 125 8.99 10.86 4.86
N LEU A 126 9.70 11.86 5.40
CA LEU A 126 10.71 12.61 4.66
C LEU A 126 11.85 11.71 4.18
N PHE A 127 12.32 10.81 5.05
CA PHE A 127 13.35 9.83 4.68
C PHE A 127 12.87 8.91 3.53
N MET A 128 11.64 8.42 3.60
CA MET A 128 11.06 7.59 2.54
C MET A 128 10.90 8.35 1.23
N PHE A 129 10.47 9.62 1.25
CA PHE A 129 10.40 10.42 0.03
C PHE A 129 11.77 10.68 -0.58
N ILE A 130 12.78 11.05 0.22
CA ILE A 130 14.15 11.30 -0.27
C ILE A 130 14.72 10.04 -0.94
N THR A 131 14.57 8.89 -0.30
CA THR A 131 15.06 7.61 -0.84
C THR A 131 14.30 7.20 -2.10
N THR A 132 12.97 7.37 -2.12
CA THR A 132 12.12 7.10 -3.29
C THR A 132 12.50 7.97 -4.48
N PHE A 133 12.66 9.28 -4.29
CA PHE A 133 13.06 10.20 -5.37
C PHE A 133 14.47 9.91 -5.88
N THR A 134 15.41 9.62 -4.98
CA THR A 134 16.78 9.26 -5.36
C THR A 134 16.80 7.98 -6.19
N ALA A 135 16.01 6.97 -5.79
CA ALA A 135 15.90 5.72 -6.52
C ALA A 135 15.22 5.92 -7.88
N ALA A 136 14.08 6.63 -7.92
CA ALA A 136 13.38 6.93 -9.16
C ALA A 136 14.27 7.69 -10.16
N TRP A 137 15.02 8.70 -9.70
CA TRP A 137 15.97 9.42 -10.53
C TRP A 137 17.04 8.50 -11.14
N LYS A 138 17.67 7.65 -10.31
CA LYS A 138 18.68 6.69 -10.79
C LYS A 138 18.11 5.69 -11.79
N LEU A 139 16.93 5.13 -11.50
CA LEU A 139 16.28 4.15 -12.38
C LEU A 139 15.90 4.76 -13.72
N PHE A 140 15.37 5.99 -13.73
CA PHE A 140 15.00 6.68 -14.96
C PHE A 140 16.19 6.80 -15.92
N TRP A 141 17.36 7.20 -15.42
CA TRP A 141 18.58 7.30 -16.22
C TRP A 141 19.09 5.93 -16.66
N ILE A 142 19.05 4.93 -15.79
CA ILE A 142 19.46 3.55 -16.14
C ILE A 142 18.60 2.99 -17.27
N PHE A 143 17.27 3.14 -17.21
CA PHE A 143 16.37 2.62 -18.24
C PHE A 143 16.47 3.43 -19.53
N SER A 144 16.65 4.74 -19.44
CA SER A 144 16.87 5.60 -20.62
C SER A 144 18.18 5.28 -21.34
N ASP A 145 19.27 5.02 -20.61
CA ASP A 145 20.55 4.59 -21.19
C ASP A 145 20.46 3.19 -21.82
N LYS A 146 19.77 2.25 -21.15
CA LYS A 146 19.49 0.91 -21.70
C LYS A 146 18.64 0.98 -22.97
N ALA A 147 17.64 1.85 -23.02
CA ALA A 147 16.83 2.07 -24.21
C ALA A 147 17.67 2.61 -25.37
N GLY A 148 18.60 3.54 -25.11
CA GLY A 148 19.49 4.09 -26.14
C GLY A 148 20.53 3.11 -26.68
N LYS A 149 20.86 2.06 -25.92
CA LYS A 149 21.86 1.03 -26.29
C LYS A 149 21.24 -0.28 -26.80
N ALA A 150 19.92 -0.44 -26.70
CA ALA A 150 19.25 -1.66 -27.13
C ALA A 150 19.22 -1.78 -28.66
N ALA A 151 19.61 -2.94 -29.18
CA ALA A 151 19.66 -3.22 -30.61
C ALA A 151 18.31 -3.70 -31.19
N ASN A 152 17.48 -4.34 -30.35
CA ASN A 152 16.17 -4.84 -30.77
C ASN A 152 15.07 -3.80 -30.50
N PRO A 153 14.17 -3.53 -31.46
CA PRO A 153 13.07 -2.59 -31.28
C PRO A 153 12.13 -2.94 -30.11
N ALA A 154 11.95 -4.23 -29.81
CA ALA A 154 11.12 -4.69 -28.68
C ALA A 154 11.75 -4.31 -27.33
N ASP A 155 13.06 -4.50 -27.18
CA ASP A 155 13.79 -4.18 -25.94
C ASP A 155 13.84 -2.67 -25.71
N VAL A 156 13.98 -1.88 -26.79
CA VAL A 156 13.89 -0.41 -26.73
C VAL A 156 12.55 0.04 -26.16
N PHE A 157 11.44 -0.51 -26.67
CA PHE A 157 10.11 -0.15 -26.19
C PHE A 157 9.91 -0.52 -24.72
N THR A 158 10.35 -1.72 -24.29
CA THR A 158 10.22 -2.13 -22.89
C THR A 158 11.01 -1.23 -21.95
N PHE A 159 12.25 -0.87 -22.28
CA PHE A 159 13.03 0.05 -21.44
C PHE A 159 12.46 1.47 -21.44
N GLN A 160 11.87 1.93 -22.55
CA GLN A 160 11.14 3.20 -22.58
C GLN A 160 9.88 3.17 -21.72
N LEU A 161 9.13 2.07 -21.76
CA LEU A 161 7.97 1.85 -20.91
C LEU A 161 8.38 1.86 -19.43
N ASP A 162 9.44 1.14 -19.05
CA ASP A 162 9.97 1.11 -17.69
C ASP A 162 10.40 2.52 -17.22
N ALA A 163 11.10 3.27 -18.07
CA ALA A 163 11.48 4.66 -17.77
C ALA A 163 10.25 5.57 -17.59
N ALA A 164 9.25 5.44 -18.44
CA ALA A 164 8.00 6.19 -18.36
C ALA A 164 7.22 5.86 -17.08
N LEU A 165 7.16 4.58 -16.69
CA LEU A 165 6.51 4.15 -15.45
C LEU A 165 7.21 4.74 -14.22
N VAL A 166 8.55 4.72 -14.17
CA VAL A 166 9.31 5.34 -13.08
C VAL A 166 9.08 6.85 -13.00
N ALA A 167 9.06 7.53 -14.15
CA ALA A 167 8.76 8.97 -14.22
C ALA A 167 7.34 9.28 -13.73
N MET A 168 6.36 8.47 -14.12
CA MET A 168 4.97 8.58 -13.65
C MET A 168 4.88 8.40 -12.14
N MET A 169 5.55 7.40 -11.57
CA MET A 169 5.58 7.18 -10.12
C MET A 169 6.19 8.37 -9.37
N ALA A 170 7.27 8.95 -9.88
CA ALA A 170 7.87 10.15 -9.31
C ALA A 170 6.91 11.35 -9.37
N ALA A 171 6.19 11.53 -10.49
CA ALA A 171 5.18 12.58 -10.61
C ALA A 171 4.04 12.40 -9.60
N LEU A 172 3.52 11.17 -9.44
CA LEU A 172 2.50 10.84 -8.44
C LEU A 172 2.98 11.10 -7.01
N ALA A 173 4.25 10.82 -6.72
CA ALA A 173 4.85 11.14 -5.41
C ALA A 173 4.84 12.65 -5.15
N ILE A 174 5.17 13.48 -6.15
CA ILE A 174 5.14 14.94 -6.04
C ILE A 174 3.71 15.43 -5.81
N VAL A 175 2.74 14.94 -6.59
CA VAL A 175 1.32 15.28 -6.43
C VAL A 175 0.83 14.93 -5.02
N THR A 176 1.23 13.76 -4.51
CA THR A 176 0.88 13.30 -3.16
C THR A 176 1.41 14.26 -2.08
N ILE A 177 2.67 14.68 -2.19
CA ILE A 177 3.26 15.65 -1.26
C ILE A 177 2.50 16.97 -1.34
N ALA A 178 2.25 17.48 -2.55
CA ALA A 178 1.57 18.75 -2.76
C ALA A 178 0.16 18.76 -2.15
N ASP A 179 -0.63 17.71 -2.40
CA ASP A 179 -1.97 17.55 -1.83
C ASP A 179 -1.93 17.43 -0.30
N SER A 180 -0.93 16.72 0.23
CA SER A 180 -0.79 16.54 1.68
C SER A 180 -0.39 17.83 2.38
N VAL A 181 0.56 18.59 1.83
CA VAL A 181 0.94 19.92 2.34
C VAL A 181 -0.25 20.87 2.27
N TYR A 182 -1.00 20.89 1.16
CA TYR A 182 -2.20 21.71 1.03
C TYR A 182 -3.25 21.38 2.09
N LYS A 183 -3.50 20.08 2.35
CA LYS A 183 -4.41 19.60 3.39
C LYS A 183 -3.94 20.04 4.78
N TRP A 184 -2.66 19.84 5.12
CA TRP A 184 -2.12 20.20 6.44
C TRP A 184 -2.15 21.70 6.70
N HIS A 185 -1.80 22.50 5.70
CA HIS A 185 -1.89 23.95 5.78
C HIS A 185 -3.34 24.41 6.03
N GLY A 186 -4.32 23.77 5.38
CA GLY A 186 -5.74 24.01 5.63
C GLY A 186 -6.20 23.68 7.05
N TYR A 187 -5.70 22.58 7.63
CA TYR A 187 -6.01 22.19 9.01
C TYR A 187 -5.34 23.12 10.04
N LEU A 188 -4.09 23.55 9.80
CA LEU A 188 -3.36 24.44 10.71
C LEU A 188 -3.89 25.88 10.69
N MET A 189 -4.44 26.35 9.56
CA MET A 189 -5.06 27.67 9.45
C MET A 189 -6.53 27.72 9.90
N GLY A 190 -7.09 26.62 10.41
CA GLY A 190 -8.48 26.57 10.89
C GLY A 190 -9.55 26.72 9.80
N LYS A 191 -9.17 26.63 8.50
CA LYS A 191 -10.07 26.80 7.35
C LYS A 191 -10.85 25.52 6.99
N ARG A 192 -10.57 24.40 7.66
CA ARG A 192 -11.30 23.13 7.50
C ARG A 192 -11.73 22.64 8.88
N GLU A 193 -13.04 22.41 9.04
CA GLU A 193 -13.56 21.77 10.24
C GLU A 193 -13.00 20.36 10.34
N VAL A 194 -12.42 20.05 11.50
CA VAL A 194 -12.05 18.68 11.86
C VAL A 194 -13.37 17.94 12.08
N VAL A 195 -13.87 17.27 11.04
CA VAL A 195 -15.01 16.35 11.16
C VAL A 195 -14.54 15.22 12.09
N SER A 196 -14.91 15.39 13.35
CA SER A 196 -14.31 14.74 14.53
C SER A 196 -15.03 13.45 14.92
N SER A 197 -16.22 13.18 14.35
CA SER A 197 -17.05 12.04 14.78
C SER A 197 -16.34 10.69 14.65
N GLU A 198 -15.63 10.40 13.55
CA GLU A 198 -14.96 9.10 13.38
C GLU A 198 -13.62 8.99 14.13
N VAL A 199 -12.87 10.10 14.24
CA VAL A 199 -11.51 10.10 14.81
C VAL A 199 -11.54 10.22 16.33
N VAL A 200 -12.51 10.95 16.90
CA VAL A 200 -12.69 11.05 18.37
C VAL A 200 -13.29 9.77 18.95
N GLU A 201 -14.16 9.08 18.22
CA GLU A 201 -14.69 7.77 18.63
C GLU A 201 -13.59 6.69 18.66
N TRP A 202 -12.62 6.75 17.73
CA TRP A 202 -11.44 5.88 17.72
C TRP A 202 -10.38 6.25 18.77
N ALA A 203 -10.28 7.54 19.12
CA ALA A 203 -9.33 8.06 20.09
C ALA A 203 -9.78 7.90 21.55
N LYS A 204 -11.09 7.77 21.80
CA LYS A 204 -11.65 7.24 23.05
C LYS A 204 -11.44 5.72 23.04
N ASP A 205 -10.23 5.34 23.43
CA ASP A 205 -9.72 3.99 23.64
C ASP A 205 -10.66 2.83 23.23
N PRO A 206 -10.33 2.07 22.17
CA PRO A 206 -11.04 0.82 21.83
C PRO A 206 -11.15 -0.13 23.03
N PHE A 207 -10.15 -0.10 23.90
CA PHE A 207 -10.12 -0.84 25.16
C PHE A 207 -11.14 -0.35 26.19
N GLU A 208 -11.36 0.96 26.34
CA GLU A 208 -12.39 1.47 27.26
C GLU A 208 -13.80 1.11 26.79
N ASN A 209 -14.06 1.14 25.48
CA ASN A 209 -15.36 0.73 24.94
C ASN A 209 -15.60 -0.77 25.13
N ILE A 210 -14.57 -1.62 24.97
CA ILE A 210 -14.65 -3.06 25.23
C ILE A 210 -14.82 -3.35 26.73
N ILE A 211 -14.06 -2.67 27.60
CA ILE A 211 -14.17 -2.82 29.06
C ILE A 211 -15.51 -2.27 29.56
N GLY A 212 -16.00 -1.19 28.97
CA GLY A 212 -17.30 -0.58 29.26
C GLY A 212 -18.45 -1.50 28.88
N ALA A 213 -18.42 -2.07 27.67
CA ALA A 213 -19.38 -3.06 27.21
C ALA A 213 -19.34 -4.35 28.05
N ALA A 214 -18.15 -4.79 28.47
CA ALA A 214 -18.00 -5.93 29.39
C ALA A 214 -18.57 -5.61 30.77
N ARG A 215 -18.30 -4.43 31.33
CA ARG A 215 -18.81 -3.99 32.64
C ARG A 215 -20.33 -3.80 32.64
N SER A 216 -20.91 -3.29 31.55
CA SER A 216 -22.37 -3.18 31.41
C SER A 216 -23.02 -4.54 31.25
N GLY A 217 -22.43 -5.46 30.48
CA GLY A 217 -22.89 -6.84 30.36
C GLY A 217 -22.87 -7.61 31.69
N ILE A 218 -21.85 -7.40 32.52
CA ILE A 218 -21.76 -7.98 33.86
C ILE A 218 -22.85 -7.41 34.78
N LYS A 219 -23.13 -6.10 34.72
CA LYS A 219 -24.21 -5.49 35.52
C LYS A 219 -25.59 -6.01 35.09
N ASP A 220 -25.88 -6.06 33.80
CA ASP A 220 -27.16 -6.59 33.30
C ASP A 220 -27.32 -8.09 33.65
N GLY A 221 -26.24 -8.86 33.54
CA GLY A 221 -26.19 -10.26 33.96
C GLY A 221 -26.45 -10.44 35.46
N SER A 222 -25.82 -9.63 36.33
CA SER A 222 -26.05 -9.65 37.78
C SER A 222 -27.47 -9.27 38.15
N THR A 223 -28.02 -8.22 37.51
CA THR A 223 -29.39 -7.74 37.79
C THR A 223 -30.44 -8.77 37.39
N LYS A 224 -30.22 -9.47 36.27
CA LYS A 224 -31.07 -10.60 35.86
C LYS A 224 -30.94 -11.77 36.84
N HIS A 225 -29.72 -12.10 37.27
CA HIS A 225 -29.47 -13.19 38.23
C HIS A 225 -30.15 -12.95 39.58
N ASP A 226 -30.13 -11.72 40.09
CA ASP A 226 -30.85 -11.31 41.32
C ASP A 226 -32.36 -11.40 41.15
N HIS A 227 -32.87 -11.05 39.96
CA HIS A 227 -34.29 -11.17 39.64
C HIS A 227 -34.77 -12.63 39.58
N TYR A 228 -33.89 -13.59 39.22
CA TYR A 228 -34.22 -15.01 39.24
C TYR A 228 -34.10 -15.65 40.62
N LEU A 229 -33.21 -15.15 41.49
CA LEU A 229 -33.01 -15.68 42.84
C LEU A 229 -33.97 -15.07 43.88
N TYR A 230 -34.40 -13.81 43.70
CA TYR A 230 -35.25 -13.09 44.67
C TYR A 230 -36.58 -12.58 44.11
N GLY A 231 -36.83 -12.71 42.80
CA GLY A 231 -38.03 -12.19 42.12
C GLY A 231 -39.24 -13.13 42.08
N LYS A 232 -39.38 -14.04 43.05
CA LYS A 232 -40.58 -14.88 43.19
C LYS A 232 -41.10 -14.94 44.64
N GLU A 233 -41.24 -13.79 45.28
CA GLU A 233 -42.21 -13.63 46.36
C GLU A 233 -42.87 -12.25 46.27
N LYS A 234 -43.97 -12.19 45.51
CA LYS A 234 -45.30 -11.67 45.90
C LYS A 234 -46.23 -11.64 44.69
#